data_AF-A0A958UFB5-F1
#
_entry.id   AF-A0A958UFB5-F1
#
_cell.length_a   1.000
_cell.length_b   1.000
_cell.length_c   1.000
_cell.angle_alpha   90.00
_cell.angle_beta   90.00
_cell.angle_gamma   90.00
#
_symmetry.space_group_name_H-M   'P 1'
#
loop_
_entity.id
_entity.type
_entity.pdbx_description
1 polymer ?
#
loop_
_entity_poly.entity_id
_entity_poly.type
_entity_poly.pdbx_seq_one_letter_code
_entity_poly.pdbx_strand_id
1 'polypeptide(L)'
;MGIELVIFIASILFGILLFWRESNSNKTYRFVNKLVNSKELQMKPGEKKGFIYKQSFLPRLVFITFSFLFIAVIIQFVTPVEIFTSFDGISVFCSIVVGTVLGTYLANFVLKSGKIVDEKSESLTDLVSGTIEKGKELLDDMTTKDEVEDVIEEPKTPEQTIQEKKSARERLKDKGYLK
;
A
#
# COMPACT_ATOMS: atom_id res chain seq x y z
N MET A 1 12.25 20.15 7.23
CA MET A 1 10.97 19.46 7.55
C MET A 1 9.81 19.77 6.60
N GLY A 2 9.36 21.03 6.41
CA GLY A 2 8.17 21.32 5.59
C GLY A 2 8.32 20.99 4.10
N ILE A 3 9.39 21.50 3.47
CA ILE A 3 9.65 21.26 2.04
C ILE A 3 10.02 19.81 1.72
N GLU A 4 10.79 19.15 2.60
CA GLU A 4 11.11 17.72 2.48
C GLU A 4 9.86 16.85 2.46
N LEU A 5 8.87 17.15 3.32
CA LEU A 5 7.60 16.44 3.34
C LEU A 5 6.84 16.64 2.02
N VAL A 6 6.79 17.86 1.51
CA VAL A 6 6.15 18.15 0.22
C VAL A 6 6.83 17.38 -0.91
N ILE A 7 8.17 17.35 -0.95
CA ILE A 7 8.94 16.58 -1.94
C ILE A 7 8.64 15.07 -1.80
N PHE A 8 8.55 14.56 -0.58
CA PHE A 8 8.24 13.16 -0.32
C PHE A 8 6.81 12.79 -0.78
N ILE A 9 5.81 13.63 -0.51
CA ILE A 9 4.44 13.42 -1.00
C ILE A 9 4.42 13.50 -2.53
N ALA A 10 5.11 14.49 -3.11
CA ALA A 10 5.22 14.64 -4.56
C ALA A 10 5.89 13.42 -5.21
N SER A 11 6.90 12.82 -4.58
CA SER A 11 7.55 11.62 -5.11
C SER A 11 6.65 10.38 -5.04
N ILE A 12 5.79 10.26 -4.02
CA ILE A 12 4.74 9.23 -3.97
C ILE A 12 3.76 9.39 -5.14
N LEU A 13 3.23 10.60 -5.33
CA LEU A 13 2.31 10.89 -6.44
C LEU A 13 2.97 10.63 -7.79
N PHE A 14 4.24 11.02 -7.94
CA PHE A 14 5.03 10.73 -9.14
C PHE A 14 5.19 9.22 -9.37
N GLY A 15 5.46 8.44 -8.32
CA GLY A 15 5.49 6.99 -8.41
C GLY A 15 4.17 6.37 -8.87
N ILE A 16 3.04 6.90 -8.40
CA ILE A 16 1.71 6.49 -8.86
C ILE A 16 1.50 6.82 -10.34
N LEU A 17 1.83 8.05 -10.75
CA LEU A 17 1.72 8.50 -12.14
C LEU A 17 2.60 7.69 -13.08
N LEU A 18 3.85 7.39 -12.68
CA LEU A 18 4.77 6.54 -13.44
C LEU A 18 4.21 5.13 -13.61
N PHE A 19 3.68 4.53 -12.54
CA PHE A 19 3.07 3.21 -12.60
C PHE A 19 1.86 3.18 -13.53
N TRP A 20 0.97 4.18 -13.42
CA TRP A 20 -0.21 4.28 -14.27
C TRP A 20 0.17 4.47 -15.75
N ARG A 21 1.08 5.41 -16.04
CA ARG A 21 1.57 5.66 -17.40
C ARG A 21 2.14 4.39 -18.04
N GLU A 22 2.96 3.66 -17.30
CA GLU A 22 3.57 2.42 -17.82
C GLU A 22 2.57 1.27 -17.92
N SER A 23 1.56 1.21 -17.05
CA SER A 23 0.49 0.22 -17.13
C SER A 23 -0.37 0.37 -18.40
N ASN A 24 -0.53 1.60 -18.89
CA ASN A 24 -1.23 1.91 -20.12
C ASN A 24 -0.35 1.72 -21.37
N SER A 25 0.96 1.96 -21.26
CA SER A 25 1.88 1.81 -22.40
C SER A 25 3.29 1.38 -21.98
N ASN A 26 3.79 0.28 -22.54
CA ASN A 26 5.16 -0.22 -22.33
C ASN A 26 6.08 -0.03 -23.55
N LYS A 27 5.79 0.95 -24.41
CA LYS A 27 6.56 1.21 -25.64
C LYS A 27 8.05 1.45 -25.39
N THR A 28 8.38 2.25 -24.38
CA THR A 28 9.77 2.57 -24.01
C THR A 28 10.53 1.32 -23.57
N TYR A 29 9.93 0.49 -22.71
CA TYR A 29 10.51 -0.77 -22.29
C TYR A 29 10.70 -1.73 -23.46
N ARG A 30 9.71 -1.86 -24.36
CA ARG A 30 9.82 -2.69 -25.57
C ARG A 30 10.95 -2.23 -26.49
N PHE A 31 11.15 -0.93 -26.63
CA PHE A 31 12.24 -0.38 -27.44
C PHE A 31 13.60 -0.78 -26.87
N VAL A 32 13.82 -0.56 -25.57
CA VAL A 32 15.07 -0.96 -24.89
C VAL A 32 15.26 -2.47 -24.94
N ASN A 33 14.19 -3.25 -24.73
CA ASN A 33 14.24 -4.70 -24.82
C ASN A 33 14.62 -5.18 -26.23
N LYS A 34 14.15 -4.52 -27.29
CA LYS A 34 14.51 -4.85 -28.68
C LYS A 34 15.97 -4.48 -29.00
N LEU A 35 16.48 -3.42 -28.37
CA LEU A 35 17.86 -2.97 -28.55
C LEU A 35 18.86 -3.90 -27.87
N VAL A 36 18.54 -4.39 -26.67
CA VAL A 36 19.47 -5.16 -25.82
C VAL A 36 19.35 -6.67 -26.03
N ASN A 37 18.16 -7.19 -26.36
CA ASN A 37 17.92 -8.64 -26.46
C ASN A 37 17.80 -9.13 -27.90
N SER A 38 18.37 -10.31 -28.15
CA SER A 38 18.19 -11.10 -29.39
C SER A 38 16.73 -11.46 -29.63
N LYS A 39 16.34 -11.72 -30.89
CA LYS A 39 14.95 -11.98 -31.30
C LYS A 39 14.24 -13.08 -30.48
N GLU A 40 14.99 -14.09 -30.03
CA GLU A 40 14.49 -15.21 -29.22
C GLU A 40 14.19 -14.83 -27.76
N LEU A 41 14.91 -13.84 -27.21
CA LEU A 41 14.76 -13.32 -25.84
C LEU A 41 13.91 -12.05 -25.81
N GLN A 42 13.31 -11.67 -26.94
CA GLN A 42 12.45 -10.50 -26.99
C GLN A 42 11.10 -10.76 -26.32
N MET A 43 10.60 -9.71 -25.68
CA MET A 43 9.34 -9.72 -24.98
C MET A 43 8.16 -9.97 -25.94
N LYS A 44 7.23 -10.86 -25.56
CA LYS A 44 6.12 -11.27 -26.43
C LYS A 44 5.19 -10.10 -26.79
N PRO A 45 4.49 -10.12 -27.95
CA PRO A 45 3.64 -9.02 -28.41
C PRO A 45 2.49 -8.62 -27.47
N GLY A 46 1.99 -9.53 -26.63
CA GLY A 46 0.89 -9.27 -25.68
C GLY A 46 1.31 -8.94 -24.24
N GLU A 47 2.60 -9.03 -23.91
CA GLU A 47 3.05 -8.83 -22.54
C GLU A 47 3.09 -7.32 -22.19
N LYS A 48 2.62 -6.97 -20.99
CA LYS A 48 2.57 -5.56 -20.52
C LYS A 48 3.70 -5.19 -19.55
N LYS A 49 4.65 -6.09 -19.30
CA LYS A 49 5.81 -5.85 -18.43
C LYS A 49 6.57 -4.58 -18.85
N GLY A 50 6.97 -3.81 -17.85
CA GLY A 50 7.76 -2.60 -17.99
C GLY A 50 8.93 -2.60 -17.01
N PHE A 51 9.55 -1.43 -16.83
CA PHE A 51 10.59 -1.23 -15.84
C PHE A 51 10.04 -1.24 -14.41
N ILE A 52 8.80 -0.75 -14.24
CA ILE A 52 8.11 -0.60 -12.96
C ILE A 52 6.87 -1.50 -12.93
N TYR A 53 6.05 -1.46 -13.98
CA TYR A 53 4.81 -2.23 -14.06
C TYR A 53 5.07 -3.73 -14.26
N LYS A 54 4.47 -4.57 -13.40
CA LYS A 54 4.67 -6.05 -13.35
C LYS A 54 6.13 -6.50 -13.14
N GLN A 55 7.03 -5.61 -12.73
CA GLN A 55 8.41 -5.94 -12.38
C GLN A 55 8.52 -6.37 -10.90
N SER A 56 9.43 -7.30 -10.60
CA SER A 56 9.80 -7.63 -9.22
C SER A 56 10.46 -6.43 -8.52
N PHE A 57 10.55 -6.49 -7.18
CA PHE A 57 11.06 -5.37 -6.36
C PHE A 57 12.46 -4.94 -6.76
N LEU A 58 13.40 -5.88 -6.85
CA LEU A 58 14.82 -5.56 -7.02
C LEU A 58 15.11 -4.83 -8.34
N PRO A 59 14.69 -5.34 -9.53
CA PRO A 59 14.94 -4.61 -10.77
C PRO A 59 14.20 -3.27 -10.84
N ARG A 60 13.02 -3.19 -10.21
CA ARG A 60 12.26 -1.93 -10.11
C ARG A 60 13.04 -0.90 -9.29
N LEU A 61 13.55 -1.29 -8.13
CA LEU A 61 14.36 -0.44 -7.27
C LEU A 61 15.60 0.04 -8.01
N VAL A 62 16.34 -0.89 -8.63
CA VAL A 62 17.55 -0.56 -9.40
C VAL A 62 17.22 0.44 -10.52
N PHE A 63 16.14 0.22 -11.28
CA PHE A 63 15.75 1.13 -12.35
C PHE A 63 15.39 2.53 -11.82
N ILE A 64 14.58 2.62 -10.76
CA ILE A 64 14.16 3.89 -10.18
C ILE A 64 15.39 4.64 -9.64
N THR A 65 16.21 3.99 -8.83
CA THR A 65 17.41 4.59 -8.23
C THR A 65 18.39 5.03 -9.31
N PHE A 66 18.67 4.19 -10.31
CA PHE A 66 19.57 4.53 -11.41
C PHE A 66 19.04 5.70 -12.24
N SER A 67 17.74 5.75 -12.52
CA SER A 67 17.12 6.85 -13.26
C SER A 67 17.27 8.17 -12.53
N PHE A 68 16.98 8.21 -11.22
CA PHE A 68 17.15 9.42 -10.41
C PHE A 68 18.62 9.78 -10.23
N LEU A 69 19.51 8.80 -10.08
CA LEU A 69 20.95 9.05 -9.99
C LEU A 69 21.46 9.69 -11.27
N PHE A 70 21.08 9.15 -12.43
CA PHE A 70 21.46 9.71 -13.73
C PHE A 70 20.96 11.16 -13.89
N ILE A 71 19.71 11.43 -13.54
CA ILE A 71 19.13 12.78 -13.56
C ILE A 71 19.85 13.71 -12.58
N ALA A 72 20.13 13.26 -11.36
CA ALA A 72 20.83 14.04 -10.34
C ALA A 72 22.25 14.40 -10.77
N VAL A 73 22.99 13.46 -11.37
CA VAL A 73 24.33 13.73 -11.92
C VAL A 73 24.26 14.79 -13.03
N ILE A 74 23.28 14.71 -13.94
CA ILE A 74 23.09 15.73 -14.98
C ILE A 74 22.78 17.10 -14.36
N ILE A 75 21.87 17.16 -13.38
CA ILE A 75 21.51 18.42 -12.71
C ILE A 75 22.72 19.03 -12.03
N GLN A 76 23.51 18.23 -11.28
CA GLN A 76 24.72 18.70 -10.61
C GLN A 76 25.80 19.16 -11.59
N PHE A 77 25.84 18.63 -12.82
CA PHE A 77 26.77 19.09 -13.83
C PHE A 77 26.32 20.39 -14.52
N VAL A 78 25.02 20.55 -14.76
CA VAL A 78 24.43 21.71 -15.46
C VAL A 78 24.24 22.90 -14.53
N THR A 79 24.05 22.66 -13.23
CA THR A 79 23.74 23.68 -12.22
C THR A 79 24.77 23.63 -11.09
N PRO A 80 25.00 24.73 -10.35
CA PRO A 80 25.90 24.73 -9.19
C PRO A 80 25.30 24.02 -7.95
N VAL A 81 24.34 23.11 -8.14
CA VAL A 81 23.63 22.45 -7.04
C VAL A 81 24.40 21.22 -6.58
N GLU A 82 24.72 21.21 -5.29
CA GLU A 82 25.51 20.20 -4.61
C GLU A 82 24.64 19.05 -4.03
N ILE A 83 24.19 18.14 -4.90
CA ILE A 83 23.27 17.05 -4.51
C ILE A 83 23.98 15.97 -3.70
N PHE A 84 25.18 15.55 -4.11
CA PHE A 84 25.88 14.41 -3.49
C PHE A 84 26.94 14.81 -2.45
N THR A 85 27.23 16.09 -2.29
CA THR A 85 28.22 16.59 -1.32
C THR A 85 27.59 17.07 -0.01
N SER A 86 26.27 17.36 -0.02
CA SER A 86 25.53 17.84 1.15
C SER A 86 24.64 16.74 1.76
N PHE A 87 24.49 16.76 3.10
CA PHE A 87 23.59 15.84 3.80
C PHE A 87 22.13 16.00 3.35
N ASP A 88 21.69 17.25 3.17
CA ASP A 88 20.32 17.56 2.75
C ASP A 88 20.04 17.06 1.33
N GLY A 89 20.98 17.20 0.40
CA GLY A 89 20.85 16.70 -0.97
C GLY A 89 20.71 15.17 -1.02
N ILE A 90 21.52 14.46 -0.24
CA ILE A 90 21.45 12.99 -0.13
C ILE A 90 20.12 12.56 0.52
N SER A 91 19.69 13.26 1.57
CA SER A 91 18.41 12.99 2.24
C SER A 91 17.21 13.17 1.29
N VAL A 92 17.20 14.26 0.52
CA VAL A 92 16.18 14.53 -0.50
C VAL A 92 16.21 13.46 -1.59
N PHE A 93 17.38 13.07 -2.07
CA PHE A 93 17.54 11.99 -3.05
C PHE A 93 16.93 10.67 -2.55
N CYS A 94 17.30 10.25 -1.33
CA CYS A 94 16.77 9.05 -0.69
C CYS A 94 15.24 9.13 -0.54
N SER A 95 14.71 10.27 -0.11
CA SER A 95 13.27 10.50 0.06
C SER A 95 12.51 10.41 -1.26
N ILE A 96 13.08 10.94 -2.36
CA ILE A 96 12.48 10.84 -3.69
C ILE A 96 12.45 9.39 -4.16
N VAL A 97 13.55 8.64 -4.00
CA VAL A 97 13.63 7.23 -4.39
C VAL A 97 12.64 6.40 -3.60
N VAL A 98 12.65 6.50 -2.26
CA VAL A 98 11.77 5.74 -1.37
C VAL A 98 10.31 6.08 -1.62
N GLY A 99 9.98 7.36 -1.70
CA GLY A 99 8.60 7.80 -1.97
C GLY A 99 8.11 7.36 -3.35
N THR A 100 8.95 7.42 -4.38
CA THR A 100 8.60 6.89 -5.72
C THR A 100 8.33 5.39 -5.67
N VAL A 101 9.21 4.61 -5.03
CA VAL A 101 9.01 3.15 -4.87
C VAL A 101 7.70 2.88 -4.14
N LEU A 102 7.44 3.53 -3.01
CA LEU A 102 6.19 3.43 -2.25
C LEU A 102 4.97 3.75 -3.13
N GLY A 103 5.02 4.85 -3.88
CA GLY A 103 3.96 5.23 -4.82
C GLY A 103 3.64 4.14 -5.84
N THR A 104 4.64 3.44 -6.37
CA THR A 104 4.41 2.34 -7.32
C THR A 104 3.72 1.13 -6.67
N TYR A 105 3.93 0.89 -5.38
CA TYR A 105 3.25 -0.16 -4.63
C TYR A 105 1.82 0.23 -4.27
N LEU A 106 1.60 1.47 -3.86
CA LEU A 106 0.26 2.01 -3.63
C LEU A 106 -0.59 1.94 -4.90
N ALA A 107 -0.03 2.32 -6.05
CA ALA A 107 -0.72 2.21 -7.34
C ALA A 107 -1.08 0.76 -7.68
N ASN A 108 -0.16 -0.18 -7.46
CA ASN A 108 -0.42 -1.60 -7.67
C ASN A 108 -1.51 -2.13 -6.73
N PHE A 109 -1.53 -1.68 -5.47
CA PHE A 109 -2.57 -2.03 -4.51
C PHE A 109 -3.94 -1.49 -4.94
N VAL A 110 -4.05 -0.19 -5.22
CA VAL A 110 -5.31 0.45 -5.66
C VAL A 110 -5.86 -0.23 -6.92
N LEU A 111 -5.01 -0.48 -7.92
CA LEU A 111 -5.43 -1.12 -9.17
C LEU A 111 -5.78 -2.61 -9.02
N LYS A 112 -5.22 -3.31 -8.03
CA LYS A 112 -5.63 -4.68 -7.70
C LYS A 112 -6.93 -4.70 -6.90
N SER A 113 -7.07 -3.82 -5.93
CA SER A 113 -8.27 -3.70 -5.11
C SER A 113 -9.48 -3.34 -5.95
N GLY A 114 -9.35 -2.44 -6.93
CA GLY A 114 -10.44 -2.15 -7.88
C GLY A 114 -10.90 -3.41 -8.62
N LYS A 115 -9.97 -4.21 -9.15
CA LYS A 115 -10.31 -5.45 -9.85
C LYS A 115 -10.95 -6.51 -8.96
N ILE A 116 -10.47 -6.64 -7.72
CA ILE A 116 -11.04 -7.58 -6.74
C ILE A 116 -12.44 -7.14 -6.32
N VAL A 117 -12.67 -5.83 -6.18
CA VAL A 117 -13.99 -5.27 -5.88
C VAL A 117 -14.93 -5.50 -7.06
N ASP A 118 -14.51 -5.26 -8.30
CA ASP A 118 -15.33 -5.50 -9.49
C ASP A 118 -15.71 -6.98 -9.59
N GLU A 119 -14.74 -7.89 -9.47
CA GLU A 119 -14.95 -9.34 -9.60
C GLU A 119 -15.76 -9.94 -8.42
N LYS A 120 -15.62 -9.39 -7.21
CA LYS A 120 -16.41 -9.83 -6.06
C LYS A 120 -17.71 -9.06 -5.89
N SER A 121 -17.96 -7.96 -6.59
CA SER A 121 -19.21 -7.20 -6.47
C SER A 121 -20.44 -8.04 -6.79
N GLU A 122 -20.36 -8.92 -7.80
CA GLU A 122 -21.42 -9.88 -8.12
C GLU A 122 -21.63 -10.87 -6.95
N SER A 123 -20.55 -11.46 -6.42
CA SER A 123 -20.64 -12.37 -5.26
C SER A 123 -21.08 -11.71 -3.95
N LEU A 124 -20.74 -10.43 -3.75
CA LEU A 124 -21.12 -9.64 -2.58
C LEU A 124 -22.58 -9.21 -2.70
N THR A 125 -23.07 -8.93 -3.91
CA THR A 125 -24.48 -8.65 -4.18
C THR A 125 -25.33 -9.88 -3.86
N ASP A 126 -24.89 -11.07 -4.27
CA ASP A 126 -25.57 -12.33 -3.96
C ASP A 126 -25.53 -12.67 -2.46
N LEU A 127 -24.40 -12.43 -1.78
CA LEU A 127 -24.28 -12.65 -0.33
C LEU A 127 -25.08 -11.64 0.50
N VAL A 128 -25.14 -10.38 0.08
CA VAL A 128 -25.98 -9.34 0.71
C VAL A 128 -27.44 -9.65 0.47
N SER A 129 -27.83 -10.06 -0.73
CA SER A 129 -29.21 -10.48 -1.03
C SER A 129 -29.61 -11.69 -0.20
N GLY A 130 -28.76 -12.72 -0.09
CA GLY A 130 -29.01 -13.89 0.76
C GLY A 130 -29.01 -13.60 2.26
N THR A 131 -28.30 -12.56 2.70
CA THR A 131 -28.30 -12.11 4.11
C THR A 131 -29.50 -11.20 4.40
N ILE A 132 -29.98 -10.43 3.43
CA ILE A 132 -31.23 -9.67 3.52
C ILE A 132 -32.42 -10.64 3.55
N GLU A 133 -32.43 -11.70 2.74
CA GLU A 133 -33.46 -12.74 2.80
C GLU A 133 -33.45 -13.48 4.13
N LYS A 134 -32.27 -13.91 4.62
CA LYS A 134 -32.15 -14.51 5.95
C LYS A 134 -32.52 -13.54 7.08
N GLY A 135 -32.18 -12.26 6.94
CA GLY A 135 -32.56 -11.22 7.90
C GLY A 135 -34.07 -10.96 7.90
N LYS A 136 -34.73 -11.09 6.74
CA LYS A 136 -36.18 -11.01 6.62
C LYS A 136 -36.85 -12.25 7.23
N GLU A 137 -36.28 -13.43 7.03
CA GLU A 137 -36.73 -14.68 7.67
C GLU A 137 -36.58 -14.61 9.20
N LEU A 138 -35.49 -14.02 9.71
CA LEU A 138 -35.31 -13.76 11.14
C LEU A 138 -36.25 -12.69 11.71
N LEU A 139 -36.59 -11.66 10.92
CA LEU A 139 -37.57 -10.64 11.32
C LEU A 139 -39.00 -11.19 11.36
N ASP A 140 -39.37 -12.05 10.41
CA ASP A 140 -40.67 -12.74 10.41
C ASP A 140 -40.77 -13.72 11.61
N ASP A 141 -39.68 -14.43 11.93
CA ASP A 141 -39.64 -15.36 13.08
C ASP A 141 -39.69 -14.61 14.42
N MET A 142 -39.14 -13.39 14.50
CA MET A 142 -39.25 -12.51 15.69
C MET A 142 -40.61 -11.84 15.83
N THR A 143 -41.37 -11.65 14.74
CA THR A 143 -42.69 -10.99 14.79
C THR A 143 -43.81 -11.96 15.18
N THR A 144 -43.54 -13.28 15.20
CA THR A 144 -44.56 -14.33 15.43
C THR A 144 -44.53 -14.92 16.86
N LYS A 145 -43.75 -14.35 17.78
CA LYS A 145 -43.75 -14.75 19.20
C LYS A 145 -43.96 -13.57 20.13
N ASP A 146 -45.23 -13.41 20.52
CA ASP A 146 -45.73 -13.12 21.86
C ASP A 146 -44.97 -12.10 22.73
N GLU A 147 -45.63 -10.95 22.90
CA GLU A 147 -45.98 -10.30 24.17
C GLU A 147 -44.97 -10.27 25.35
N VAL A 148 -44.57 -9.01 25.65
CA VAL A 148 -44.44 -8.39 26.99
C VAL A 148 -43.36 -8.93 27.94
N GLU A 149 -42.31 -8.13 28.19
CA GLU A 149 -42.08 -7.53 29.52
C GLU A 149 -40.97 -6.47 29.48
N ASP A 150 -41.33 -5.29 30.01
CA ASP A 150 -40.47 -4.17 30.39
C ASP A 150 -39.21 -4.61 31.15
N VAL A 151 -38.05 -4.02 30.84
CA VAL A 151 -37.21 -3.31 31.83
C VAL A 151 -36.36 -2.27 31.11
N ILE A 152 -36.70 -1.00 31.34
CA ILE A 152 -35.83 0.17 31.16
C ILE A 152 -34.95 0.26 32.41
N GLU A 153 -33.62 0.24 32.27
CA GLU A 153 -32.73 0.93 33.22
C GLU A 153 -31.54 1.59 32.48
N GLU A 154 -31.31 2.84 32.88
CA GLU A 154 -30.46 3.88 32.31
C GLU A 154 -28.94 3.60 32.32
N PRO A 155 -28.15 4.31 31.49
CA PRO A 155 -26.72 4.08 31.33
C PRO A 155 -25.92 4.74 32.47
N LYS A 156 -25.04 3.97 33.12
CA LYS A 156 -24.01 4.51 34.02
C LYS A 156 -22.63 4.26 33.42
N THR A 157 -21.98 5.34 32.99
CA THR A 157 -20.54 5.43 32.78
C THR A 157 -19.80 5.11 34.08
N PRO A 158 -18.71 4.33 34.05
CA PRO A 158 -17.71 4.41 35.11
C PRO A 158 -16.32 4.76 34.59
N GLU A 159 -15.67 5.56 35.42
CA GLU A 159 -14.36 6.19 35.33
C GLU A 159 -13.17 5.21 35.25
N GLN A 160 -12.04 5.79 34.89
CA GLN A 160 -10.71 5.20 34.81
C GLN A 160 -10.28 4.48 36.10
N THR A 161 -9.84 3.23 35.98
CA THR A 161 -8.94 2.62 36.97
C THR A 161 -7.80 1.91 36.23
N ILE A 162 -6.62 2.51 36.29
CA ILE A 162 -5.35 1.93 35.86
C ILE A 162 -5.06 0.74 36.79
N GLN A 163 -5.31 -0.48 36.33
CA GLN A 163 -4.85 -1.68 37.04
C GLN A 163 -3.35 -1.86 36.82
N GLU A 164 -2.55 -1.69 37.87
CA GLU A 164 -1.15 -2.12 37.91
C GLU A 164 -1.05 -3.62 37.58
N LYS A 165 -0.52 -3.95 36.41
CA LYS A 165 -0.19 -5.35 36.06
C LYS A 165 1.13 -5.73 36.72
N LYS A 166 1.08 -6.73 37.60
CA LYS A 166 2.27 -7.36 38.22
C LYS A 166 3.37 -7.69 37.19
N SER A 167 4.61 -7.41 37.56
CA SER A 167 5.79 -7.60 36.71
C SER A 167 6.00 -9.07 36.35
N ALA A 168 6.55 -9.34 35.16
CA ALA A 168 6.80 -10.69 34.66
C ALA A 168 7.62 -11.56 35.63
N ARG A 169 8.49 -10.94 36.43
CA ARG A 169 9.32 -11.61 37.43
C ARG A 169 8.50 -12.18 38.59
N GLU A 170 7.50 -11.44 39.07
CA GLU A 170 6.60 -11.91 40.13
C GLU A 170 5.71 -13.04 39.64
N ARG A 171 5.26 -12.97 38.39
CA ARG A 171 4.50 -14.06 37.74
C ARG A 171 5.29 -15.35 37.60
N LEU A 172 6.60 -15.25 37.41
CA LEU A 172 7.51 -16.40 37.32
C LEU A 172 7.84 -16.99 38.70
N LYS A 173 7.86 -16.16 39.74
CA LYS A 173 8.04 -16.58 41.13
C LYS A 173 6.80 -17.30 41.68
N ASP A 174 5.60 -16.77 41.44
CA ASP A 174 4.33 -17.43 41.84
C ASP A 174 4.15 -18.80 41.19
N LYS A 175 4.71 -19.00 39.98
CA LYS A 175 4.67 -20.29 39.28
C LYS A 175 5.78 -21.26 39.70
N GLY A 176 6.59 -20.91 40.69
CA GLY A 176 7.62 -21.81 41.26
C GLY A 176 8.84 -22.05 40.37
N TYR A 177 9.01 -21.28 39.29
CA TYR A 177 10.16 -21.41 38.40
C TYR A 177 11.40 -20.65 38.87
N LEU A 178 11.26 -19.81 39.90
CA LEU A 178 12.33 -19.09 40.59
C LEU A 178 12.15 -19.31 42.09
N LYS A 179 13.19 -19.79 42.79
CA LYS A 179 13.22 -19.81 44.26
C LYS A 179 13.49 -18.41 44.81
#